data_AF-A0A819C0Z4-F1
#
_entry.id   AF-A0A819C0Z4-F1
#
_cell.length_a   1.000
_cell.length_b   1.000
_cell.length_c   1.000
_cell.angle_alpha   90.00
_cell.angle_beta   90.00
_cell.angle_gamma   90.00
#
_symmetry.space_group_name_H-M   'P 1'
#
loop_
_entity.id
_entity.type
_entity.pdbx_description
1 polymer ?
#
loop_
_entity_poly.entity_id
_entity_poly.type
_entity_poly.pdbx_seq_one_letter_code
_entity_poly.pdbx_strand_id
1 'polypeptide(L)'
;MRQVWLCHQGTLIYVGQDENKQCLCPPNYYGNRCQYQNQRVSLTLRLQNENLGKFNVIGVIVGLVDNTGLIHSHEQFTYIPGPDCNTKFDIYLLYRDRPKDMTKNYTIHIEAYDKINLRFLTTWKLPVKFNFMPVNRESALLVIPSLHKCHTLCNSKYLKQQNGSHTKSCQCQSNHSRMISNSQDQCDCSPDSICVGIVNKRSICLCPLTKI
;
A
#
# COMPACT_ATOMS: atom_id res chain seq x y z
N MET A 1 -37.50 -27.30 -1.63
CA MET A 1 -37.44 -25.86 -1.97
C MET A 1 -35.99 -25.41 -1.97
N ARG A 2 -35.49 -24.85 -3.08
CA ARG A 2 -34.07 -24.55 -3.31
C ARG A 2 -33.57 -23.42 -2.37
N GLN A 3 -32.74 -23.76 -1.38
CA GLN A 3 -32.04 -22.84 -0.46
C GLN A 3 -30.93 -22.00 -1.14
N VAL A 4 -31.13 -21.57 -2.40
CA VAL A 4 -30.04 -21.04 -3.24
C VAL A 4 -29.70 -19.57 -2.94
N TRP A 5 -30.45 -18.88 -2.06
CA TRP A 5 -30.33 -17.42 -1.86
C TRP A 5 -30.09 -16.94 -0.41
N LEU A 6 -29.76 -17.82 0.54
CA LEU A 6 -29.58 -17.36 1.93
C LEU A 6 -28.32 -16.49 2.12
N CYS A 7 -27.23 -16.83 1.44
CA CYS A 7 -25.93 -16.17 1.61
C CYS A 7 -25.49 -15.30 0.43
N HIS A 8 -26.37 -14.97 -0.52
CA HIS A 8 -26.06 -14.18 -1.73
C HIS A 8 -24.71 -14.58 -2.37
N GLN A 9 -23.67 -13.76 -2.19
CA GLN A 9 -22.32 -13.91 -2.76
C GLN A 9 -21.35 -14.67 -1.83
N GLY A 10 -21.85 -15.23 -0.73
CA GLY A 10 -21.09 -15.97 0.28
C GLY A 10 -21.48 -17.43 0.36
N THR A 11 -20.76 -18.16 1.21
CA THR A 11 -20.93 -19.60 1.38
C THR A 11 -21.75 -19.88 2.62
N LEU A 12 -22.81 -20.67 2.47
CA LEU A 12 -23.60 -21.17 3.59
C LEU A 12 -22.81 -22.26 4.34
N ILE A 13 -22.69 -22.10 5.64
CA ILE A 13 -22.12 -23.09 6.54
C ILE A 13 -23.11 -23.38 7.68
N TYR A 14 -22.91 -24.54 8.30
CA TYR A 14 -23.66 -24.99 9.47
C TYR A 14 -22.68 -25.08 10.64
N VAL A 15 -22.98 -24.40 11.74
CA VAL A 15 -22.07 -24.27 12.88
C VAL A 15 -22.73 -24.80 14.14
N GLY A 16 -21.98 -25.61 14.89
CA GLY A 16 -22.45 -26.21 16.14
C GLY A 16 -23.28 -27.48 15.93
N GLN A 17 -23.68 -28.10 17.05
CA GLN A 17 -24.48 -29.33 17.05
C GLN A 17 -25.92 -29.09 16.56
N ASP A 18 -26.43 -27.86 16.73
CA ASP A 18 -27.78 -27.47 16.30
C ASP A 18 -27.87 -27.08 14.81
N GLU A 19 -26.79 -27.28 14.03
CA GLU A 19 -26.71 -26.91 12.61
C GLU A 19 -27.15 -25.46 12.33
N ASN A 20 -26.68 -24.50 13.13
CA ASN A 20 -27.04 -23.10 12.93
C ASN A 20 -26.47 -22.58 11.61
N LYS A 21 -27.35 -22.05 10.76
CA LYS A 21 -27.01 -21.51 9.44
C LYS A 21 -26.27 -20.18 9.59
N GLN A 22 -25.04 -20.14 9.10
CA GLN A 22 -24.23 -18.93 9.05
C GLN A 22 -23.64 -18.73 7.65
N CYS A 23 -23.39 -17.48 7.26
CA CYS A 23 -22.78 -17.16 5.97
C CYS A 23 -21.33 -16.72 6.15
N LEU A 24 -20.42 -17.37 5.43
CA LEU A 24 -19.04 -16.90 5.25
C LEU A 24 -18.99 -15.95 4.07
N CYS A 25 -18.71 -14.67 4.34
CA CYS A 25 -18.63 -13.66 3.30
C CYS A 25 -17.22 -13.53 2.75
N PRO A 26 -17.04 -13.48 1.41
CA PRO A 26 -15.78 -13.09 0.82
C PRO A 26 -15.42 -11.64 1.20
N PRO A 27 -14.14 -11.23 1.13
CA PRO A 27 -13.69 -9.91 1.60
C PRO A 27 -14.42 -8.70 0.99
N ASN A 28 -14.95 -8.87 -0.23
CA ASN A 28 -15.70 -7.85 -0.96
C ASN A 28 -17.15 -7.67 -0.50
N TYR A 29 -17.67 -8.52 0.39
CA TYR A 29 -19.06 -8.47 0.85
C TYR A 29 -19.13 -8.61 2.38
N TYR A 30 -20.21 -8.10 2.97
CA TYR A 30 -20.45 -8.16 4.40
C TYR A 30 -21.95 -8.17 4.73
N GLY A 31 -22.25 -8.29 6.03
CA GLY A 31 -23.60 -8.54 6.55
C GLY A 31 -23.81 -10.02 6.85
N ASN A 32 -24.85 -10.32 7.63
CA ASN A 32 -25.18 -11.69 8.04
C ASN A 32 -25.53 -12.62 6.88
N ARG A 33 -25.85 -12.07 5.71
CA ARG A 33 -26.18 -12.79 4.46
C ARG A 33 -25.31 -12.38 3.29
N CYS A 34 -24.18 -11.70 3.53
CA CYS A 34 -23.29 -11.16 2.51
C CYS A 34 -24.01 -10.27 1.48
N GLN A 35 -25.04 -9.55 1.95
CA GLN A 35 -25.93 -8.73 1.12
C GLN A 35 -25.34 -7.36 0.75
N TYR A 36 -24.35 -6.88 1.51
CA TYR A 36 -23.76 -5.56 1.31
C TYR A 36 -22.40 -5.68 0.63
N GLN A 37 -22.22 -4.95 -0.47
CA GLN A 37 -20.94 -4.86 -1.13
C GLN A 37 -20.03 -3.88 -0.36
N ASN A 38 -18.78 -4.30 -0.16
CA ASN A 38 -17.79 -3.48 0.49
C ASN A 38 -17.33 -2.35 -0.45
N GLN A 39 -17.18 -1.16 0.11
CA GLN A 39 -16.65 -0.03 -0.64
C GLN A 39 -15.14 -0.20 -0.81
N ARG A 40 -14.60 0.23 -1.95
CA ARG A 40 -13.19 -0.03 -2.29
C ARG A 40 -12.60 0.97 -3.27
N VAL A 41 -11.27 0.95 -3.34
CA VAL A 41 -10.48 1.54 -4.41
C VAL A 41 -9.92 0.40 -5.26
N SER A 42 -10.19 0.44 -6.56
CA SER A 42 -9.65 -0.46 -7.57
C SER A 42 -8.56 0.30 -8.31
N LEU A 43 -7.29 -0.02 -8.02
CA LEU A 43 -6.13 0.60 -8.64
C LEU A 43 -5.58 -0.33 -9.72
N THR A 44 -5.48 0.15 -10.95
CA THR A 44 -4.68 -0.50 -11.99
C THR A 44 -3.35 0.25 -12.12
N LEU A 45 -2.28 -0.41 -11.69
CA LEU A 45 -0.95 0.18 -11.65
C LEU A 45 -0.05 -0.43 -12.73
N ARG A 46 0.69 0.43 -13.42
CA ARG A 46 1.82 0.01 -14.26
C ARG A 46 3.09 0.69 -13.78
N LEU A 47 4.15 -0.10 -13.67
CA LEU A 47 5.46 0.39 -13.24
C LEU A 47 6.42 0.41 -14.43
N GLN A 48 7.07 1.54 -14.61
CA GLN A 48 8.19 1.73 -15.52
C GLN A 48 9.46 1.98 -14.74
N ASN A 49 10.58 1.69 -15.38
CA ASN A 49 11.89 1.76 -14.75
C ASN A 49 12.80 2.66 -15.57
N GLU A 50 13.28 3.74 -14.97
CA GLU A 50 14.33 4.56 -15.56
C GLU A 50 15.69 3.98 -15.21
N ASN A 51 16.22 3.10 -16.06
CA ASN A 51 17.63 2.67 -16.04
C ASN A 51 18.13 2.05 -14.71
N LEU A 52 17.34 1.19 -14.05
CA LEU A 52 17.92 0.22 -13.11
C LEU A 52 18.43 -0.99 -13.92
N GLY A 53 19.55 -1.59 -13.50
CA GLY A 53 20.08 -2.80 -14.13
C GLY A 53 19.01 -3.91 -14.23
N LYS A 54 19.15 -4.77 -15.25
CA LYS A 54 18.18 -5.83 -15.66
C LYS A 54 17.72 -6.80 -14.55
N PHE A 55 18.24 -6.72 -13.32
CA PHE A 55 18.06 -7.74 -12.27
C PHE A 55 17.63 -7.21 -10.90
N ASN A 56 17.24 -5.93 -10.78
CA ASN A 56 16.80 -5.41 -9.48
C ASN A 56 15.40 -5.92 -9.16
N VAL A 57 15.25 -6.76 -8.13
CA VAL A 57 13.93 -7.19 -7.69
C VAL A 57 13.35 -6.15 -6.74
N ILE A 58 12.17 -5.64 -7.06
CA ILE A 58 11.55 -4.52 -6.34
C ILE A 58 10.34 -5.01 -5.57
N GLY A 59 10.32 -4.78 -4.26
CA GLY A 59 9.13 -4.95 -3.43
C GLY A 59 8.31 -3.68 -3.46
N VAL A 60 7.02 -3.79 -3.80
CA VAL A 60 6.10 -2.65 -3.82
C VAL A 60 4.99 -2.90 -2.83
N ILE A 61 4.74 -1.92 -1.98
CA ILE A 61 3.67 -1.93 -0.99
C ILE A 61 2.71 -0.80 -1.34
N VAL A 62 1.43 -1.13 -1.42
CA VAL A 62 0.34 -0.22 -1.74
C VAL A 62 -0.61 -0.20 -0.56
N GLY A 63 -0.80 0.95 0.07
CA GLY A 63 -1.68 1.14 1.21
C GLY A 63 -2.76 2.18 0.93
N LEU A 64 -3.98 1.93 1.41
CA LEU A 64 -5.02 2.96 1.50
C LEU A 64 -4.95 3.60 2.88
N VAL A 65 -4.63 4.90 2.92
CA VAL A 65 -4.35 5.64 4.15
C VAL A 65 -5.29 6.83 4.26
N ASP A 66 -5.82 7.08 5.46
CA ASP A 66 -6.62 8.28 5.71
C ASP A 66 -5.76 9.49 6.14
N ASN A 67 -6.39 10.65 6.28
CA ASN A 67 -5.73 11.88 6.72
C ASN A 67 -5.18 11.84 8.15
N THR A 68 -5.56 10.85 8.96
CA THR A 68 -5.00 10.61 10.30
C THR A 68 -3.74 9.75 10.25
N GLY A 69 -3.40 9.19 9.09
CA GLY A 69 -2.29 8.24 8.92
C GLY A 69 -2.68 6.80 9.19
N LEU A 70 -3.96 6.50 9.41
CA LEU A 70 -4.45 5.14 9.61
C LEU A 70 -4.47 4.39 8.28
N ILE A 71 -3.89 3.18 8.28
CA ILE A 71 -3.94 2.27 7.14
C ILE A 71 -5.23 1.45 7.19
N HIS A 72 -6.07 1.58 6.17
CA HIS A 72 -7.33 0.86 6.03
C HIS A 72 -7.13 -0.54 5.45
N SER A 73 -6.29 -0.65 4.43
CA SER A 73 -5.89 -1.91 3.80
C SER A 73 -4.55 -1.71 3.10
N HIS A 74 -3.88 -2.84 2.81
CA HIS A 74 -2.63 -2.84 2.08
C HIS A 74 -2.55 -4.07 1.19
N GLU A 75 -1.75 -3.97 0.14
CA GLU A 75 -1.38 -5.04 -0.77
C GLU A 75 0.12 -4.93 -1.04
N GLN A 76 0.77 -6.06 -1.25
CA GLN A 76 2.20 -6.10 -1.55
C GLN A 76 2.46 -7.03 -2.72
N PHE A 77 3.35 -6.63 -3.62
CA PHE A 77 3.74 -7.43 -4.76
C PHE A 77 5.20 -7.21 -5.12
N THR A 78 5.73 -8.08 -5.97
CA THR A 78 7.10 -8.02 -6.45
C THR A 78 7.10 -7.61 -7.91
N TYR A 79 7.96 -6.68 -8.27
CA TYR A 79 8.17 -6.21 -9.63
C TYR A 79 9.59 -6.52 -10.07
N ILE A 80 9.72 -7.22 -11.19
CA ILE A 80 11.00 -7.55 -11.80
C ILE A 80 11.12 -6.80 -13.14
N PRO A 81 12.09 -5.87 -13.26
CA PRO A 81 12.36 -5.15 -14.50
C PRO A 81 12.69 -6.11 -15.64
N GLY A 82 12.03 -5.92 -16.79
CA GLY A 82 12.12 -6.84 -17.92
C GLY A 82 10.83 -7.67 -18.04
N PRO A 83 10.67 -8.75 -17.25
CA PRO A 83 9.45 -9.57 -17.26
C PRO A 83 8.18 -8.75 -17.03
N ASP A 84 8.19 -7.87 -16.03
CA ASP A 84 6.98 -7.17 -15.60
C ASP A 84 6.79 -5.78 -16.23
N CYS A 85 7.62 -5.39 -17.21
CA CYS A 85 7.59 -4.04 -17.78
C CYS A 85 6.23 -3.64 -18.42
N ASN A 86 5.53 -4.64 -18.95
CA ASN A 86 4.20 -4.48 -19.56
C ASN A 86 3.07 -5.01 -18.68
N THR A 87 3.39 -5.58 -17.51
CA THR A 87 2.41 -6.11 -16.58
C THR A 87 1.60 -4.98 -15.95
N LYS A 88 0.29 -5.20 -15.89
CA LYS A 88 -0.63 -4.34 -15.15
C LYS A 88 -0.97 -5.05 -13.83
N PHE A 89 -0.84 -4.33 -12.73
CA PHE A 89 -1.17 -4.83 -11.41
C PHE A 89 -2.53 -4.27 -11.01
N ASP A 90 -3.54 -5.15 -10.92
CA ASP A 90 -4.88 -4.80 -10.46
C ASP A 90 -4.99 -5.05 -8.95
N ILE A 91 -5.16 -3.98 -8.19
CA ILE A 91 -5.06 -3.96 -6.73
C ILE A 91 -6.39 -3.47 -6.15
N TYR A 92 -6.95 -4.22 -5.19
CA TYR A 92 -8.23 -3.89 -4.56
C TYR A 92 -8.02 -3.51 -3.09
N LEU A 93 -8.08 -2.22 -2.81
CA LEU A 93 -7.93 -1.69 -1.45
C LEU A 93 -9.31 -1.46 -0.83
N LEU A 94 -9.59 -2.17 0.25
CA LEU A 94 -10.85 -2.07 1.00
C LEU A 94 -10.76 -1.00 2.08
N TYR A 95 -11.86 -0.30 2.33
CA TYR A 95 -11.96 0.53 3.54
C TYR A 95 -12.16 -0.39 4.76
N ARG A 96 -11.45 -0.09 5.85
CA ARG A 96 -11.60 -0.80 7.12
C ARG A 96 -13.02 -0.70 7.66
N ASP A 97 -13.53 0.52 7.72
CA ASP A 97 -14.89 0.81 8.21
C ASP A 97 -15.89 0.52 7.08
N ARG A 98 -17.01 -0.12 7.44
CA ARG A 98 -18.06 -0.56 6.51
C ARG A 98 -19.41 -0.03 6.99
N PRO A 99 -19.98 1.03 6.36
CA PRO A 99 -19.45 1.79 5.23
C PRO A 99 -18.25 2.69 5.61
N LYS A 100 -17.54 3.21 4.60
CA LYS A 100 -16.43 4.13 4.78
C LYS A 100 -16.89 5.47 5.33
N ASP A 101 -16.01 6.15 6.04
CA ASP A 101 -16.26 7.47 6.59
C ASP A 101 -16.14 8.55 5.51
N MET A 102 -17.27 9.20 5.22
CA MET A 102 -17.37 10.21 4.18
C MET A 102 -16.71 11.55 4.56
N THR A 103 -16.41 11.76 5.84
CA THR A 103 -15.76 12.99 6.34
C THR A 103 -14.24 12.97 6.18
N LYS A 104 -13.67 11.78 5.95
CA LYS A 104 -12.23 11.58 5.83
C LYS A 104 -11.74 11.73 4.41
N ASN A 105 -10.48 12.13 4.28
CA ASN A 105 -9.77 12.15 3.00
C ASN A 105 -8.85 10.94 2.92
N TYR A 106 -8.91 10.25 1.79
CA TYR A 106 -8.17 9.03 1.56
C TYR A 106 -7.11 9.22 0.48
N THR A 107 -5.94 8.64 0.71
CA THR A 107 -4.81 8.68 -0.22
C THR A 107 -4.25 7.27 -0.38
N ILE A 108 -3.95 6.88 -1.61
CA ILE A 108 -3.22 5.67 -1.90
C ILE A 108 -1.73 5.97 -1.76
N HIS A 109 -1.08 5.35 -0.80
CA HIS A 109 0.37 5.41 -0.61
C HIS A 109 1.01 4.21 -1.30
N ILE A 110 1.99 4.46 -2.15
CA ILE A 110 2.72 3.42 -2.87
C ILE A 110 4.18 3.61 -2.55
N GLU A 111 4.83 2.57 -2.05
CA GLU A 111 6.22 2.60 -1.62
C GLU A 111 6.98 1.47 -2.32
N ALA A 112 8.15 1.79 -2.87
CA ALA A 112 9.00 0.84 -3.57
C ALA A 112 10.34 0.66 -2.83
N TYR A 113 10.76 -0.58 -2.73
CA TYR A 113 11.97 -1.02 -2.03
C TYR A 113 12.77 -1.97 -2.91
N ASP A 114 14.09 -1.89 -2.84
CA ASP A 114 14.96 -2.98 -3.29
C ASP A 114 14.71 -4.20 -2.37
N LYS A 115 14.26 -5.31 -2.94
CA LYS A 115 13.86 -6.50 -2.19
C LYS A 115 15.05 -7.35 -1.74
N ILE A 116 16.26 -7.08 -2.24
CA ILE A 116 17.47 -7.79 -1.82
C ILE A 116 18.05 -7.12 -0.58
N ASN A 117 18.30 -5.81 -0.65
CA ASN A 117 18.91 -5.05 0.45
C ASN A 117 17.90 -4.35 1.36
N LEU A 118 16.59 -4.49 1.09
CA LEU A 118 15.50 -3.79 1.77
C LEU A 118 15.66 -2.27 1.76
N ARG A 119 16.33 -1.72 0.73
CA ARG A 119 16.58 -0.29 0.62
C ARG A 119 15.36 0.42 0.03
N PHE A 120 14.87 1.45 0.70
CA PHE A 120 13.83 2.32 0.16
C PHE A 120 14.30 3.00 -1.13
N LEU A 121 13.45 2.99 -2.17
CA LEU A 121 13.71 3.59 -3.46
C LEU A 121 12.92 4.89 -3.66
N THR A 122 11.60 4.84 -3.49
CA THR A 122 10.72 5.97 -3.76
C THR A 122 9.31 5.75 -3.19
N THR A 123 8.53 6.82 -3.13
CA THR A 123 7.12 6.82 -2.71
C THR A 123 6.27 7.66 -3.65
N TRP A 124 5.01 7.26 -3.82
CA TRP A 124 3.98 8.04 -4.52
C TRP A 124 2.72 8.11 -3.68
N LYS A 125 2.00 9.22 -3.84
CA LYS A 125 0.73 9.48 -3.15
C LYS A 125 -0.32 9.88 -4.17
N LEU A 126 -1.38 9.08 -4.28
CA LEU A 126 -2.49 9.32 -5.20
C LEU A 126 -3.75 9.63 -4.38
N PRO A 127 -4.29 10.86 -4.42
CA PRO A 127 -5.50 11.20 -3.68
C PRO A 127 -6.72 10.52 -4.28
N VAL A 128 -7.59 9.94 -3.43
CA VAL A 128 -8.91 9.43 -3.86
C VAL A 128 -9.86 10.61 -3.93
N LYS A 129 -10.22 11.03 -5.15
CA LYS A 129 -10.96 12.29 -5.36
C LYS A 129 -12.45 12.16 -5.05
N PHE A 130 -13.05 11.01 -5.30
CA PHE A 130 -14.50 10.85 -5.28
C PHE A 130 -14.95 9.96 -4.13
N ASN A 131 -14.93 10.53 -2.93
CA ASN A 131 -15.35 9.82 -1.73
C ASN A 131 -16.81 9.34 -1.80
N PHE A 132 -17.71 9.96 -2.57
CA PHE A 132 -19.10 9.50 -2.66
C PHE A 132 -19.25 8.18 -3.44
N MET A 133 -18.28 7.80 -4.27
CA MET A 133 -18.39 6.58 -5.06
C MET A 133 -18.15 5.34 -4.19
N PRO A 134 -19.06 4.33 -4.22
CA PRO A 134 -18.83 3.06 -3.54
C PRO A 134 -17.56 2.35 -4.04
N VAL A 135 -17.26 2.49 -5.34
CA VAL A 135 -16.04 1.97 -5.96
C VAL A 135 -15.34 3.10 -6.70
N ASN A 136 -14.13 3.44 -6.26
CA ASN A 136 -13.25 4.36 -7.00
C ASN A 136 -12.35 3.53 -7.91
N ARG A 137 -12.28 3.88 -9.20
CA ARG A 137 -11.37 3.24 -10.15
C ARG A 137 -10.27 4.22 -10.52
N GLU A 138 -9.05 3.88 -10.12
CA GLU A 138 -7.87 4.71 -10.35
C GLU A 138 -6.90 3.95 -11.24
N SER A 139 -6.17 4.66 -12.09
CA SER A 139 -5.15 4.06 -12.93
C SER A 139 -3.93 4.96 -12.99
N ALA A 140 -2.76 4.39 -12.76
CA ALA A 140 -1.52 5.14 -12.71
C ALA A 140 -0.38 4.42 -13.43
N LEU A 141 0.42 5.21 -14.14
CA LEU A 141 1.73 4.81 -14.65
C LEU A 141 2.77 5.49 -13.79
N LEU A 142 3.54 4.71 -13.03
CA LEU A 142 4.58 5.25 -12.14
C LEU A 142 5.96 4.85 -12.64
N VAL A 143 6.90 5.77 -12.50
CA VAL A 143 8.28 5.59 -12.94
C VAL A 143 9.18 5.48 -11.72
N ILE A 144 9.86 4.34 -11.62
CA ILE A 144 10.86 4.09 -10.58
C ILE A 144 12.15 4.81 -11.00
N PRO A 145 12.64 5.79 -10.22
CA PRO A 145 13.82 6.55 -10.58
C PRO A 145 15.09 5.70 -10.48
N SER A 146 16.08 6.00 -11.33
CA SER A 146 17.42 5.43 -11.21
C SER A 146 18.11 5.94 -9.94
N LEU A 147 18.83 5.05 -9.24
CA LEU A 147 19.63 5.39 -8.05
C LEU A 147 20.68 6.50 -8.32
N HIS A 148 21.05 6.75 -9.58
CA HIS A 148 21.98 7.82 -9.96
C HIS A 148 21.33 9.17 -10.23
N LYS A 149 19.99 9.24 -10.38
CA LYS A 149 19.26 10.51 -10.62
C LYS A 149 18.72 11.16 -9.35
N CYS A 150 19.07 10.67 -8.16
CA CYS A 150 18.79 11.34 -6.89
C CYS A 150 19.69 12.58 -6.68
N HIS A 151 19.77 13.47 -7.67
CA HIS A 151 20.62 14.66 -7.61
C HIS A 151 19.98 15.98 -8.04
N THR A 152 18.72 16.02 -8.49
CA THR A 152 18.23 17.25 -9.16
C THR A 152 16.83 17.76 -8.82
N LEU A 153 16.11 17.20 -7.84
CA LEU A 153 14.83 17.78 -7.37
C LEU A 153 14.84 17.98 -5.85
N CYS A 154 15.79 18.78 -5.37
CA CYS A 154 15.64 19.50 -4.11
C CYS A 154 15.18 20.91 -4.47
N ASN A 155 13.95 21.28 -4.08
CA ASN A 155 13.47 22.66 -4.20
C ASN A 155 14.40 23.58 -3.40
N SER A 156 15.26 24.30 -4.10
CA SER A 156 16.13 25.32 -3.52
C SER A 156 15.28 26.48 -2.98
N LYS A 157 14.94 26.45 -1.69
CA LYS A 157 14.67 27.70 -0.98
C LYS A 157 16.02 28.30 -0.62
N TYR A 158 16.42 29.32 -1.38
CA TYR A 158 17.61 30.12 -1.11
C TYR A 158 17.48 30.79 0.25
N LEU A 159 18.27 30.36 1.24
CA LEU A 159 18.68 31.24 2.33
C LEU A 159 20.05 31.82 1.96
N LYS A 160 20.08 33.13 1.69
CA LYS A 160 21.33 33.90 1.58
C LYS A 160 22.06 33.81 2.93
N GLN A 161 23.31 33.35 2.93
CA GLN A 161 24.26 33.64 4.01
C GLN A 161 25.18 34.79 3.56
N GLN A 162 25.46 35.72 4.47
CA GLN A 162 26.66 36.53 4.37
C GLN A 162 27.88 35.66 4.70
N ASN A 163 28.94 35.85 3.92
CA ASN A 163 30.30 35.30 4.06
C ASN A 163 30.54 33.84 3.60
N GLY A 164 30.70 33.69 2.28
CA GLY A 164 32.00 33.28 1.73
C GLY A 164 32.55 31.89 2.11
N SER A 165 31.77 30.83 2.00
CA SER A 165 32.26 29.48 1.67
C SER A 165 31.08 28.61 1.21
N HIS A 166 31.01 28.29 -0.08
CA HIS A 166 29.94 27.47 -0.65
C HIS A 166 30.19 25.99 -0.40
N THR A 167 29.95 25.51 0.82
CA THR A 167 29.81 24.08 1.07
C THR A 167 28.41 23.65 0.61
N LYS A 168 28.33 23.00 -0.56
CA LYS A 168 27.13 22.27 -0.98
C LYS A 168 26.98 21.04 -0.08
N SER A 169 26.43 21.21 1.12
CA SER A 169 25.95 20.08 1.91
C SER A 169 24.56 19.70 1.42
N CYS A 170 24.49 18.80 0.44
CA CYS A 170 23.28 18.01 0.23
C CYS A 170 23.18 17.03 1.41
N GLN A 171 22.61 17.47 2.53
CA GLN A 171 22.02 16.54 3.48
C GLN A 171 20.77 15.98 2.81
N CYS A 172 20.93 14.86 2.09
CA CYS A 172 19.87 13.86 2.11
C CYS A 172 19.65 13.60 3.60
N GLN A 173 18.51 14.01 4.13
CA GLN A 173 18.09 13.48 5.42
C GLN A 173 17.97 11.98 5.23
N SER A 174 19.05 11.27 5.56
CA SER A 174 19.05 9.90 6.10
C SER A 174 18.40 9.89 7.49
N ASN A 175 17.42 10.77 7.73
CA ASN A 175 16.54 10.74 8.86
C ASN A 175 15.20 10.31 8.30
N HIS A 176 14.96 9.00 8.36
CA HIS A 176 13.65 8.39 8.49
C HIS A 176 12.48 9.40 8.54
N SER A 177 12.04 9.89 7.37
CA SER A 177 10.71 10.50 7.29
C SER A 177 9.72 9.35 7.19
N ARG A 178 9.59 8.64 8.30
CA ARG A 178 8.44 7.79 8.57
C ARG A 178 7.23 8.70 8.61
N MET A 179 6.40 8.67 7.57
CA MET A 179 4.98 8.53 7.85
C MET A 179 4.82 7.05 8.16
N ILE A 180 4.98 6.58 9.39
CA ILE A 180 3.99 6.71 10.46
C ILE A 180 4.69 7.15 11.76
N SER A 181 4.19 8.23 12.37
CA SER A 181 4.54 8.64 13.72
C SER A 181 4.13 7.56 14.74
N ASN A 182 5.08 7.16 15.58
CA ASN A 182 4.93 6.49 16.87
C ASN A 182 4.15 5.16 16.94
N SER A 183 4.81 4.08 16.52
CA SER A 183 4.78 2.80 17.26
C SER A 183 5.79 1.83 16.63
N GLN A 184 7.08 2.16 16.69
CA GLN A 184 8.10 1.21 16.26
C GLN A 184 8.19 -0.01 17.20
N ASP A 185 7.63 0.10 18.41
CA ASP A 185 7.69 -0.91 19.47
C ASP A 185 6.62 -2.01 19.38
N GLN A 186 5.79 -2.02 18.33
CA GLN A 186 4.64 -2.93 18.23
C GLN A 186 4.54 -3.73 16.93
N CYS A 187 5.64 -3.80 16.16
CA CYS A 187 5.70 -4.67 15.00
C CYS A 187 6.36 -6.01 15.33
N ASP A 188 5.58 -7.08 15.24
CA ASP A 188 6.07 -8.47 15.32
C ASP A 188 6.62 -8.94 13.96
N CYS A 189 7.68 -8.28 13.49
CA CYS A 189 8.37 -8.63 12.24
C CYS A 189 9.70 -9.33 12.55
N SER A 190 10.17 -10.20 11.65
CA SER A 190 11.49 -10.83 11.76
C SER A 190 12.60 -9.75 11.84
N PRO A 191 13.70 -9.97 12.58
CA PRO A 191 14.79 -8.99 12.71
C PRO A 191 15.42 -8.58 11.37
N ASP A 192 15.41 -9.48 10.39
CA ASP A 192 15.93 -9.24 9.04
C ASP A 192 14.92 -8.56 8.11
N SER A 193 13.72 -8.21 8.60
CA SER A 193 12.64 -7.62 7.82
C SER A 193 12.32 -6.18 8.27
N ILE A 194 11.74 -5.39 7.37
CA ILE A 194 11.34 -4.02 7.67
C ILE A 194 9.85 -3.99 8.03
N CYS A 195 9.52 -3.41 9.19
CA CYS A 195 8.13 -3.07 9.48
C CYS A 195 7.74 -1.78 8.75
N VAL A 196 6.70 -1.87 7.93
CA VAL A 196 6.14 -0.75 7.16
C VAL A 196 4.94 -0.13 7.87
N GLY A 197 4.20 -0.91 8.65
CA GLY A 197 3.06 -0.42 9.43
C GLY A 197 2.28 -1.55 10.09
N ILE A 198 1.10 -1.24 10.62
CA ILE A 198 0.21 -2.21 11.26
C ILE A 198 -1.21 -2.01 10.73
N VAL A 199 -1.86 -3.10 10.33
CA VAL A 199 -3.27 -3.12 9.90
C VAL A 199 -4.00 -4.20 10.68
N ASN A 200 -5.13 -3.86 11.30
CA ASN A 200 -5.96 -4.79 12.08
C ASN A 200 -5.14 -5.60 13.11
N LYS A 201 -4.22 -4.94 13.82
CA LYS A 201 -3.29 -5.54 14.81
C LYS A 201 -2.28 -6.54 14.22
N ARG A 202 -2.07 -6.54 12.91
CA ARG A 202 -1.05 -7.34 12.23
C ARG A 202 -0.01 -6.41 11.60
N SER A 203 1.26 -6.71 11.83
CA SER A 203 2.38 -6.00 11.23
C SER A 203 2.43 -6.23 9.72
N ILE A 204 2.78 -5.20 8.97
CA ILE A 204 3.12 -5.27 7.56
C ILE A 204 4.65 -5.36 7.51
N CYS A 205 5.16 -6.53 7.14
CA CYS A 205 6.59 -6.80 7.12
C CYS A 205 7.06 -6.99 5.67
N LEU A 206 8.14 -6.29 5.31
CA LEU A 206 8.85 -6.50 4.06
C LEU A 206 10.05 -7.41 4.30
N CYS A 207 10.01 -8.63 3.78
CA CYS A 207 11.07 -9.62 3.93
C CYS A 207 12.04 -9.61 2.73
N PRO A 208 13.34 -9.83 2.98
CA PRO A 208 14.33 -9.95 1.92
C PRO A 208 14.14 -11.27 1.16
N LEU A 209 14.55 -11.33 -0.11
CA LEU A 209 14.45 -12.57 -0.90
C LEU A 209 15.41 -13.68 -0.46
N THR A 210 16.46 -13.33 0.28
CA THR A 210 17.57 -14.23 0.58
C THR A 210 17.40 -15.01 1.89
N LYS A 211 16.33 -14.76 2.65
CA LYS A 211 16.03 -15.45 3.91
C LYS A 211 14.52 -15.73 4.00
N ILE A 212 14.17 -17.00 4.23
CA ILE A 212 12.80 -17.50 4.40
C ILE A 212 12.55 -17.72 5.88
#